data_AF-A0ABD4SWN6-F1
#
_entry.id   AF-A0ABD4SWN6-F1
#
_cell.length_a   1.000
_cell.length_b   1.000
_cell.length_c   1.000
_cell.angle_alpha   90.00
_cell.angle_beta   90.00
_cell.angle_gamma   90.00
#
_symmetry.space_group_name_H-M   'P 1'
#
loop_
_entity.id
_entity.type
_entity.pdbx_description
1 polymer ?
#
loop_
_entity_poly.entity_id
_entity_poly.type
_entity_poly.pdbx_seq_one_letter_code
_entity_poly.pdbx_strand_id
1 'polypeptide(L)'
;MTTSDSWFALLRAEVDRTSVRSAARRIGYSPATVSLVLGGSYAGSTDRVAQAVMTRLARHACPYTGEDMQQEDCTRLACAPAPTHNPTRIAHWRACQHCRFKPEHQGESA
;
A
#
# COMPACT_ATOMS: atom_id res chain seq x y z
N MET A 1 -0.89 -11.26 -23.27
CA MET A 1 -0.54 -10.08 -22.45
C MET A 1 -0.37 -10.57 -21.03
N THR A 2 0.87 -10.65 -20.58
CA THR A 2 1.30 -11.36 -19.36
C THR A 2 0.97 -10.57 -18.10
N THR A 3 0.01 -11.09 -17.32
CA THR A 3 -0.44 -10.55 -16.03
C THR A 3 0.69 -10.42 -14.97
N SER A 4 1.82 -11.10 -15.18
CA SER A 4 3.00 -11.02 -14.29
C SER A 4 3.73 -9.67 -14.32
N ASP A 5 3.54 -8.87 -15.38
CA ASP A 5 4.24 -7.58 -15.53
C ASP A 5 3.62 -6.47 -14.66
N SER A 6 2.31 -6.52 -14.43
CA SER A 6 1.59 -5.40 -13.82
C SER A 6 1.93 -5.17 -12.34
N TRP A 7 2.01 -6.23 -11.53
CA TRP A 7 2.32 -6.11 -10.10
C TRP A 7 3.82 -5.91 -9.87
N PHE A 8 4.68 -6.56 -10.65
CA PHE A 8 6.13 -6.42 -10.51
C PHE A 8 6.59 -5.02 -10.92
N ALA A 9 6.04 -4.48 -12.01
CA ALA A 9 6.27 -3.09 -12.42
C ALA A 9 5.73 -2.09 -11.38
N LEU A 10 4.54 -2.33 -10.81
CA LEU A 10 4.00 -1.51 -9.71
C LEU A 10 4.92 -1.50 -8.49
N LEU A 11 5.40 -2.67 -8.07
CA LEU A 11 6.32 -2.80 -6.94
C LEU A 11 7.64 -2.09 -7.24
N ARG A 12 8.18 -2.25 -8.44
CA ARG A 12 9.44 -1.60 -8.84
C ARG A 12 9.30 -0.08 -8.92
N ALA A 13 8.23 0.42 -9.53
CA ALA A 13 7.93 1.84 -9.58
C ALA A 13 7.79 2.45 -8.18
N GLU A 14 7.13 1.73 -7.27
CA GLU A 14 6.99 2.14 -5.87
C GLU A 14 8.34 2.20 -5.13
N VAL A 15 9.21 1.21 -5.38
CA VAL A 15 10.56 1.15 -4.82
C VAL A 15 11.43 2.29 -5.35
N ASP A 16 11.37 2.56 -6.65
CA ASP A 16 12.09 3.67 -7.29
C ASP A 16 11.59 5.03 -6.78
N ARG A 17 10.28 5.16 -6.50
CA ARG A 17 9.67 6.39 -5.97
C ARG A 17 9.96 6.61 -4.48
N THR A 18 10.11 5.53 -3.71
CA THR A 18 10.30 5.59 -2.25
C THR A 18 11.59 4.90 -1.83
N SER A 19 11.52 3.62 -1.47
CA SER A 19 12.64 2.72 -1.19
C SER A 19 12.10 1.30 -0.98
N VAL A 20 12.98 0.29 -1.09
CA VAL A 20 12.63 -1.11 -0.78
C VAL A 20 11.99 -1.24 0.60
N ARG A 21 12.52 -0.53 1.62
CA ARG A 21 11.99 -0.58 2.99
C ARG A 21 10.59 0.01 3.09
N SER A 22 10.33 1.14 2.43
CA SER A 22 8.99 1.74 2.40
C SER A 22 8.00 0.86 1.64
N ALA A 23 8.37 0.38 0.46
CA ALA A 23 7.54 -0.51 -0.34
C ALA A 23 7.18 -1.79 0.44
N ALA A 24 8.18 -2.42 1.07
CA ALA A 24 7.99 -3.62 1.88
C ALA A 24 7.02 -3.39 3.05
N ARG A 25 7.18 -2.28 3.79
CA ARG A 25 6.24 -1.89 4.84
C ARG A 25 4.83 -1.67 4.32
N ARG A 26 4.67 -1.11 3.12
CA ARG A 26 3.36 -0.86 2.50
C ARG A 26 2.62 -2.13 2.13
N ILE A 27 3.34 -3.14 1.62
CA ILE A 27 2.75 -4.42 1.25
C ILE A 27 2.69 -5.42 2.43
N GLY A 28 3.24 -5.08 3.59
CA GLY A 28 3.26 -5.94 4.78
C GLY A 28 4.31 -7.06 4.73
N TYR A 29 5.38 -6.88 3.97
CA TYR A 29 6.47 -7.85 3.84
C TYR A 29 7.80 -7.33 4.38
N SER A 30 8.74 -8.24 4.62
CA SER A 30 10.09 -7.87 5.01
C SER A 30 10.85 -7.25 3.82
N PRO A 31 11.71 -6.23 4.05
CA PRO A 31 12.55 -5.66 3.00
C PRO A 31 13.45 -6.70 2.31
N ALA A 32 13.92 -7.70 3.07
CA ALA A 32 14.72 -8.81 2.53
C ALA A 32 13.91 -9.66 1.54
N THR A 33 12.64 -9.95 1.85
CA THR A 33 11.73 -10.66 0.93
C THR A 33 11.55 -9.85 -0.36
N VAL A 34 11.31 -8.54 -0.26
CA VAL A 34 11.15 -7.68 -1.43
C VAL A 34 12.42 -7.64 -2.29
N SER A 35 13.60 -7.51 -1.67
CA SER A 35 14.88 -7.57 -2.40
C SER A 35 15.09 -8.90 -3.12
N LEU A 36 14.75 -10.03 -2.49
CA LEU A 36 14.85 -11.36 -3.12
C LEU A 36 13.89 -11.52 -4.30
N VAL A 37 12.66 -10.99 -4.17
CA VAL A 37 11.66 -10.99 -5.25
C VAL A 37 12.13 -10.12 -6.41
N LEU A 38 12.63 -8.90 -6.13
CA LEU A 38 13.17 -7.99 -7.15
C LEU A 38 14.42 -8.55 -7.84
N GLY A 39 15.24 -9.31 -7.12
CA GLY A 39 16.43 -9.97 -7.63
C GLY A 39 16.15 -11.28 -8.38
N GLY A 40 14.90 -11.74 -8.44
CA GLY A 40 14.53 -12.98 -9.13
C GLY A 40 14.98 -14.28 -8.44
N SER A 41 15.62 -14.19 -7.27
CA SER A 41 16.14 -15.34 -6.51
C SER A 41 15.16 -15.86 -5.45
N TYR A 42 13.92 -15.37 -5.44
CA TYR A 42 12.91 -15.83 -4.50
C TYR A 42 12.37 -17.19 -4.93
N ALA A 43 12.85 -18.25 -4.26
CA ALA A 43 12.43 -19.63 -4.51
C ALA A 43 10.98 -19.96 -4.03
N GLY A 44 10.31 -19.02 -3.36
CA GLY A 44 8.93 -19.18 -2.87
C GLY A 44 7.87 -18.65 -3.85
N SER A 45 6.59 -18.87 -3.51
CA SER A 45 5.47 -18.33 -4.29
C SER A 45 5.40 -16.80 -4.19
N THR A 46 5.77 -16.12 -5.27
CA THR A 46 5.55 -14.67 -5.44
C THR A 46 4.08 -14.29 -5.55
N ASP A 47 3.17 -15.26 -5.70
CA ASP A 47 1.73 -15.06 -5.79
C ASP A 47 1.15 -14.24 -4.61
N ARG A 48 1.57 -14.55 -3.38
CA ARG A 48 1.13 -13.77 -2.21
C ARG A 48 1.66 -12.34 -2.21
N VAL A 49 2.90 -12.16 -2.69
CA VAL A 49 3.50 -10.83 -2.85
C VAL A 49 2.77 -10.06 -3.94
N ALA A 50 2.45 -10.71 -5.06
CA ALA A 50 1.67 -10.15 -6.14
C ALA A 50 0.27 -9.73 -5.66
N GLN A 51 -0.44 -10.59 -4.93
CA GLN A 51 -1.73 -10.24 -4.33
C GLN A 51 -1.62 -9.08 -3.34
N ALA A 52 -0.59 -9.07 -2.47
CA ALA A 52 -0.39 -7.98 -1.53
C ALA A 52 -0.09 -6.66 -2.26
N VAL A 53 0.77 -6.68 -3.29
CA VAL A 53 1.04 -5.53 -4.17
C VAL A 53 -0.26 -5.05 -4.83
N MET A 54 -1.03 -5.96 -5.41
CA MET A 54 -2.30 -5.61 -6.06
C MET A 54 -3.38 -5.15 -5.07
N THR A 55 -3.27 -5.46 -3.78
CA THR A 55 -4.21 -5.02 -2.74
C THR A 55 -3.75 -3.72 -2.05
N ARG A 56 -2.45 -3.44 -2.07
CA ARG A 56 -1.82 -2.35 -1.29
C ARG A 56 -1.16 -1.28 -2.15
N LEU A 57 -0.98 -1.50 -3.45
CA LEU A 57 -0.41 -0.53 -4.40
C LEU A 57 -1.34 -0.31 -5.61
N ALA A 58 -2.32 -1.18 -5.85
CA ALA A 58 -3.31 -0.91 -6.88
C ALA A 58 -4.28 0.21 -6.46
N ARG A 59 -5.01 0.72 -7.44
CA ARG A 59 -6.08 1.69 -7.23
C ARG A 59 -7.35 0.97 -6.77
N HIS A 60 -8.03 1.56 -5.80
CA HIS A 60 -9.27 1.03 -5.25
C HIS A 60 -10.28 2.15 -5.06
N ALA A 61 -11.55 1.83 -5.29
CA ALA A 61 -12.66 2.71 -4.96
C ALA A 61 -12.73 2.93 -3.44
N CYS A 62 -12.60 4.18 -3.01
CA CYS A 62 -12.73 4.57 -1.62
C CYS A 62 -14.18 4.35 -1.15
N PRO A 63 -14.43 3.63 -0.05
CA PRO A 63 -15.79 3.38 0.43
C PRO A 63 -16.49 4.64 0.96
N TYR A 64 -15.75 5.72 1.25
CA TYR A 64 -16.30 6.98 1.73
C TYR A 64 -16.61 7.97 0.60
N THR A 65 -15.67 8.21 -0.32
CA THR A 65 -15.86 9.15 -1.44
C THR A 65 -16.48 8.50 -2.67
N GLY A 66 -16.40 7.17 -2.81
CA GLY A 66 -16.79 6.44 -4.02
C GLY A 66 -15.82 6.62 -5.19
N GLU A 67 -14.75 7.40 -5.01
CA GLU A 67 -13.76 7.68 -6.05
C GLU A 67 -12.66 6.63 -6.07
N ASP A 68 -12.15 6.34 -7.27
CA ASP A 68 -11.03 5.45 -7.45
C ASP A 68 -9.73 6.18 -7.08
N MET A 69 -9.13 5.80 -5.96
CA MET A 69 -7.95 6.47 -5.41
C MET A 69 -6.75 5.53 -5.40
N GLN A 70 -5.56 6.09 -5.55
CA GLN A 70 -4.35 5.31 -5.29
C GLN A 70 -4.27 4.99 -3.80
N GLN A 71 -3.84 3.77 -3.46
CA GLN A 71 -3.62 3.39 -2.07
C GLN A 71 -2.61 4.32 -1.35
N GLU A 72 -1.74 4.98 -2.12
CA GLU A 72 -0.89 6.08 -1.68
C GLU A 72 -1.66 7.25 -1.09
N ASP A 73 -2.64 7.77 -1.82
CA ASP A 73 -3.49 8.85 -1.35
C ASP A 73 -4.35 8.39 -0.19
N CYS A 74 -4.86 7.15 -0.24
CA CYS A 74 -5.60 6.55 0.87
C CYS A 74 -4.74 6.51 2.15
N THR A 75 -3.48 6.08 2.04
CA THR A 75 -2.52 6.06 3.15
C THR A 75 -2.23 7.46 3.64
N ARG A 76 -2.00 8.41 2.73
CA ARG A 76 -1.73 9.81 3.09
C ARG A 76 -2.91 10.42 3.83
N LEU A 77 -4.15 10.19 3.40
CA LEU A 77 -5.35 10.67 4.08
C LEU A 77 -5.56 9.98 5.44
N ALA A 78 -5.32 8.68 5.53
CA ALA A 78 -5.51 7.91 6.76
C ALA A 78 -4.44 8.19 7.82
N CYS A 79 -3.18 8.42 7.41
CA CYS A 79 -2.06 8.78 8.28
C CYS A 79 -1.92 10.29 8.50
N ALA A 80 -2.68 11.12 7.78
CA ALA A 80 -2.69 12.56 8.00
C ALA A 80 -3.20 12.91 9.41
N PRO A 81 -2.73 14.02 10.01
CA PRO A 81 -3.27 14.52 11.26
C PRO A 81 -4.75 14.88 11.14
N ALA A 82 -5.48 14.74 12.26
CA ALA A 82 -6.90 15.07 12.33
C ALA A 82 -7.14 16.54 11.92
N PRO A 83 -7.97 16.80 10.91
CA PRO A 83 -8.32 18.17 10.52
C PRO A 83 -9.08 18.86 11.67
N THR A 84 -8.77 20.11 11.98
CA THR A 84 -9.40 20.84 13.11
C THR A 84 -10.49 21.83 12.69
N HIS A 85 -10.49 22.29 11.43
CA HIS A 85 -11.33 23.42 10.99
C HIS A 85 -12.41 23.07 9.96
N ASN A 86 -12.43 21.84 9.43
CA ASN A 86 -13.37 21.46 8.37
C ASN A 86 -14.15 20.18 8.74
N PRO A 87 -15.47 20.26 8.95
CA PRO A 87 -16.28 19.12 9.40
C PRO A 87 -16.31 17.98 8.38
N THR A 88 -16.32 18.28 7.08
CA THR A 88 -16.27 17.28 6.01
C THR A 88 -14.95 16.53 6.00
N ARG A 89 -13.83 17.23 6.22
CA ARG A 89 -12.50 16.59 6.34
C ARG A 89 -12.38 15.74 7.60
N ILE A 90 -12.99 16.15 8.72
CA ILE A 90 -13.06 15.35 9.95
C ILE A 90 -13.84 14.06 9.72
N ALA A 91 -15.01 14.14 9.07
CA ALA A 91 -15.83 12.97 8.75
C ALA A 91 -15.07 11.97 7.85
N HIS A 92 -14.40 12.48 6.81
CA HIS A 92 -13.55 11.66 5.95
C HIS A 92 -12.41 11.01 6.74
N TRP A 93 -11.68 11.79 7.55
CA TRP A 93 -10.58 11.25 8.36
C TRP A 93 -11.04 10.16 9.33
N ARG A 94 -12.18 10.36 10.00
CA ARG A 94 -12.78 9.33 10.88
C ARG A 94 -13.16 8.08 10.09
N ALA A 95 -13.77 8.20 8.92
CA ALA A 95 -14.07 7.06 8.06
C ALA A 95 -12.78 6.30 7.68
N CYS A 96 -11.70 7.02 7.37
CA CYS A 96 -10.38 6.42 7.12
C CYS A 96 -9.81 5.70 8.35
N GLN A 97 -10.04 6.19 9.58
CA GLN A 97 -9.59 5.50 10.80
C GLN A 97 -10.26 4.13 11.01
N HIS A 98 -11.51 3.98 10.55
CA HIS A 98 -12.27 2.73 10.63
C HIS A 98 -12.28 1.94 9.31
N CYS A 99 -11.53 2.39 8.31
CA CYS A 99 -11.53 1.78 6.98
C CYS A 99 -10.75 0.46 6.98
N ARG A 100 -11.32 -0.60 6.40
CA ARG A 100 -10.67 -1.90 6.22
C ARG A 100 -9.40 -1.84 5.36
N PHE A 101 -9.26 -0.80 4.54
CA PHE A 101 -8.09 -0.59 3.68
C PHE A 101 -7.00 0.25 4.35
N LYS A 102 -7.20 0.67 5.61
CA LYS A 102 -6.21 1.42 6.35
C LYS A 102 -4.92 0.57 6.43
N PRO A 103 -3.77 1.09 5.98
CA PRO A 103 -2.51 0.39 6.17
C PRO A 103 -2.25 0.29 7.67
N GLU A 104 -2.08 -0.94 8.16
CA GLU A 104 -1.70 -1.16 9.54
C GLU A 104 -0.33 -0.52 9.75
N HIS A 105 -0.22 0.37 10.73
CA HIS A 105 1.06 0.90 11.18
C HIS A 105 1.79 -0.21 11.94
N GLN A 106 2.18 -1.30 11.27
CA GLN A 106 3.11 -2.27 11.85
C GLN A 106 4.52 -1.72 11.73
N GLY A 107 4.81 -0.76 12.61
CA GLY A 107 6.12 -0.71 13.22
C GLY A 107 6.01 -1.44 14.55
N GLU A 108 6.47 -2.68 14.61
CA GLU A 108 7.26 -3.13 15.75
C GLU A 108 8.09 -4.34 15.31
N SER A 109 9.40 -4.17 15.41
CA SER A 109 10.40 -5.20 15.21
C SER A 109 10.52 -6.02 16.48
N ALA A 110 10.60 -7.34 16.35
CA ALA A 110 11.42 -8.21 17.21
C ALA A 110 11.85 -9.41 16.38
#